data_AF-A0A3N5NEK0-F1
#
_entry.id   AF-A0A3N5NEK0-F1
#
_cell.length_a   1.000
_cell.length_b   1.000
_cell.length_c   1.000
_cell.angle_alpha   90.00
_cell.angle_beta   90.00
_cell.angle_gamma   90.00
#
_symmetry.space_group_name_H-M   'P 1'
#
loop_
_entity.id
_entity.type
_entity.pdbx_description
1 polymer ?
#
loop_
_entity_poly.entity_id
_entity_poly.type
_entity_poly.pdbx_seq_one_letter_code
_entity_poly.pdbx_strand_id
1 'polypeptide(L)'
;MGGLRREPQRPPLSDPRSARRRRRGGEAARAGGALSFGRGARQVSQRRRPLAKPGSDPGVDNLRSLREAMTTSRQSIIGKPGSDPGFQNCRSMTMAKNGFKIFDSDTHVGPYMEVLEKYLTDAERTRLAGWEQYRTVNKRGQLTYTRGQRVYRRRLGDAQADQAPAGYMAGFTGVKREREPSVRVDNDPAERIKDMDYEGVDVNLTLPSGWFGTFTSGDDVELEMGMYRTYHRWMQDYCGAYPTRLGGVILACGRDVKSSVEEIRRWGKSRWAWGLMLYAPYGTPLDHPDFEPIWAAAAEHDLAVVLHTFTVMPPYAPGGLDTWENLFIQRSAAHPWCGMRNMAALIGSGVMDRYPKLRIGTLEAGHGWLPFWMKRLDEHADTIRAALPELKMTPSEYVMSGRYFQSIEVPEGAGMTNAVADLVGDGVLMYASDYPHGESHFPETVRMALAWEMNEGRRRKLMWDNAVRLYARAGLE
;
A
#
# COMPACT_ATOMS: atom_id res chain seq x y z
N MET A 1 26.15 55.50 25.11
CA MET A 1 26.09 54.69 26.35
C MET A 1 24.81 53.86 26.26
N GLY A 2 24.77 52.55 26.08
CA GLY A 2 25.64 51.46 26.53
C GLY A 2 24.79 50.55 27.43
N GLY A 3 24.32 49.40 26.94
CA GLY A 3 23.46 48.51 27.72
C GLY A 3 22.92 47.29 26.97
N LEU A 4 23.82 46.44 26.45
CA LEU A 4 23.51 45.10 25.93
C LEU A 4 23.10 44.16 27.08
N ARG A 5 21.95 43.48 26.98
CA ARG A 5 21.59 42.33 27.83
C ARG A 5 21.94 41.03 27.08
N ARG A 6 22.66 40.15 27.78
CA ARG A 6 23.16 38.85 27.31
C ARG A 6 22.08 37.76 27.41
N GLU A 7 22.01 36.90 26.40
CA GLU A 7 21.36 35.58 26.45
C GLU A 7 22.22 34.56 27.24
N PRO A 8 21.60 33.51 27.84
CA PRO A 8 22.33 32.43 28.49
C PRO A 8 22.70 31.30 27.51
N GLN A 9 23.99 30.95 27.48
CA GLN A 9 24.56 29.82 26.73
C GLN A 9 24.26 28.46 27.38
N ARG A 10 23.96 27.45 26.54
CA ARG A 10 23.88 26.02 26.90
C ARG A 10 25.30 25.41 27.00
N PRO A 11 25.54 24.39 27.84
CA PRO A 11 26.83 23.70 27.92
C PRO A 11 27.01 22.64 26.81
N PRO A 12 28.26 22.29 26.42
CA PRO A 12 28.53 21.36 25.34
C PRO A 12 28.48 19.87 25.78
N LEU A 13 28.09 19.03 24.83
CA LEU A 13 28.04 17.56 24.91
C LEU A 13 29.44 16.94 24.90
N SER A 14 29.69 15.98 25.80
CA SER A 14 30.93 15.20 25.87
C SER A 14 30.84 13.87 25.09
N ASP A 15 31.85 13.62 24.26
CA ASP A 15 32.12 12.43 23.44
C ASP A 15 32.49 11.18 24.27
N PRO A 16 31.94 9.98 24.01
CA PRO A 16 32.30 8.77 24.74
C PRO A 16 33.31 7.91 23.97
N ARG A 17 34.61 8.16 24.15
CA ARG A 17 35.66 7.14 23.89
C ARG A 17 36.77 7.22 24.92
N SER A 18 36.87 6.15 25.72
CA SER A 18 38.09 5.57 26.34
C SER A 18 37.98 5.34 27.85
N ALA A 19 37.91 4.08 28.27
CA ALA A 19 38.46 3.63 29.54
C ALA A 19 38.60 2.10 29.57
N ARG A 20 39.75 1.60 29.12
CA ARG A 20 40.31 0.30 29.52
C ARG A 20 41.64 0.57 30.21
N ARG A 21 41.77 0.30 31.51
CA ARG A 21 42.80 -0.58 32.11
C ARG A 21 42.91 -0.45 33.63
N ARG A 22 42.81 -1.63 34.26
CA ARG A 22 43.69 -2.21 35.32
C ARG A 22 43.82 -1.49 36.66
N ARG A 23 43.51 -2.25 37.73
CA ARG A 23 44.49 -2.59 38.78
C ARG A 23 44.19 -3.99 39.36
N ARG A 24 45.27 -4.72 39.67
CA ARG A 24 45.37 -6.07 40.25
C ARG A 24 45.73 -5.96 41.75
N GLY A 25 45.38 -7.01 42.52
CA GLY A 25 46.01 -7.45 43.78
C GLY A 25 45.20 -7.10 45.04
N GLY A 26 44.90 -8.01 45.98
CA GLY A 26 45.26 -9.43 46.14
C GLY A 26 44.44 -10.09 47.28
N GLU A 27 44.56 -11.43 47.33
CA GLU A 27 44.38 -12.43 48.43
C GLU A 27 43.46 -12.16 49.65
N ALA A 28 42.82 -13.12 50.32
CA ALA A 28 42.46 -14.54 50.13
C ALA A 28 41.69 -14.93 51.42
N ALA A 29 40.58 -15.69 51.34
CA ALA A 29 40.11 -16.56 52.42
C ALA A 29 39.06 -17.57 51.90
N ARG A 30 39.26 -18.82 52.27
CA ARG A 30 38.50 -20.02 51.88
C ARG A 30 37.25 -20.23 52.75
N ALA A 31 36.18 -20.74 52.12
CA ALA A 31 35.25 -21.80 52.57
C ALA A 31 34.11 -21.80 51.53
N GLY A 32 33.85 -22.82 50.72
CA GLY A 32 33.40 -24.16 51.08
C GLY A 32 32.09 -24.40 50.30
N GLY A 33 32.04 -25.42 49.43
CA GLY A 33 30.82 -25.77 48.67
C GLY A 33 31.09 -26.16 47.22
N ALA A 34 31.66 -27.34 47.02
CA ALA A 34 31.76 -27.98 45.71
C ALA A 34 30.54 -28.87 45.46
N LEU A 35 29.91 -28.74 44.29
CA LEU A 35 29.17 -29.82 43.65
C LEU A 35 29.63 -29.93 42.21
N SER A 36 30.36 -31.00 41.94
CA SER A 36 30.91 -31.36 40.63
C SER A 36 29.87 -32.03 39.75
N PHE A 37 29.91 -31.70 38.46
CA PHE A 37 29.36 -32.51 37.38
C PHE A 37 30.07 -33.87 37.31
N GLY A 38 29.27 -34.94 37.26
CA GLY A 38 29.71 -36.31 36.97
C GLY A 38 28.76 -36.96 35.97
N ARG A 39 29.31 -37.32 34.81
CA ARG A 39 28.65 -38.08 33.73
C ARG A 39 28.24 -39.48 34.23
N GLY A 40 27.06 -39.95 33.82
CA GLY A 40 26.64 -41.34 33.95
C GLY A 40 25.63 -41.70 32.87
N ALA A 41 26.09 -42.40 31.84
CA ALA A 41 25.27 -42.95 30.77
C ALA A 41 24.45 -44.14 31.27
N ARG A 42 23.16 -44.20 30.93
CA ARG A 42 22.39 -45.46 30.85
C ARG A 42 21.44 -45.42 29.66
N GLN A 43 21.62 -46.41 28.79
CA GLN A 43 20.73 -46.80 27.71
C GLN A 43 19.35 -47.18 28.24
N VAL A 44 18.30 -46.73 27.56
CA VAL A 44 16.99 -47.39 27.60
C VAL A 44 16.59 -47.69 26.16
N SER A 45 16.51 -48.99 25.88
CA SER A 45 16.04 -49.55 24.62
C SER A 45 14.53 -49.36 24.46
N GLN A 46 14.08 -48.87 23.31
CA GLN A 46 12.71 -49.07 22.85
C GLN A 46 12.74 -49.82 21.51
N ARG A 47 12.20 -51.04 21.57
CA ARG A 47 12.06 -51.97 20.46
C ARG A 47 10.98 -51.46 19.49
N ARG A 48 11.34 -51.38 18.21
CA ARG A 48 10.40 -51.24 17.08
C ARG A 48 9.53 -52.51 16.99
N ARG A 49 8.21 -52.33 16.85
CA ARG A 49 7.30 -53.36 16.32
C ARG A 49 6.86 -52.96 14.89
N PRO A 50 6.70 -53.93 13.97
CA PRO A 50 6.42 -53.67 12.57
C PRO A 50 4.92 -53.48 12.32
N LEU A 51 4.58 -52.57 11.41
CA LEU A 51 3.23 -52.42 10.86
C LEU A 51 2.97 -53.48 9.79
N ALA A 52 1.85 -54.17 9.93
CA ALA A 52 1.36 -55.21 9.03
C ALA A 52 0.74 -54.60 7.75
N LYS A 53 0.90 -55.31 6.62
CA LYS A 53 0.17 -55.08 5.37
C LYS A 53 -1.26 -55.65 5.45
N PRO A 54 -2.21 -55.02 4.75
CA PRO A 54 -3.06 -55.71 3.78
C PRO A 54 -2.95 -54.97 2.41
N GLY A 55 -2.95 -55.59 1.23
CA GLY A 55 -3.86 -56.59 0.68
C GLY A 55 -4.49 -55.95 -0.58
N SER A 56 -4.18 -56.50 -1.76
CA SER A 56 -4.70 -56.23 -3.12
C SER A 56 -6.25 -56.34 -3.19
N ASP A 57 -7.04 -55.69 -4.06
CA ASP A 57 -6.98 -55.41 -5.52
C ASP A 57 -8.20 -54.50 -5.92
N PRO A 58 -8.63 -54.34 -7.20
CA PRO A 58 -8.23 -53.37 -8.22
C PRO A 58 -9.28 -52.27 -8.52
N GLY A 59 -8.87 -51.22 -9.25
CA GLY A 59 -9.81 -50.50 -10.14
C GLY A 59 -9.63 -48.98 -10.21
N VAL A 60 -8.64 -48.50 -10.98
CA VAL A 60 -8.74 -47.20 -11.67
C VAL A 60 -7.86 -47.24 -12.93
N ASP A 61 -8.40 -47.77 -14.02
CA ASP A 61 -7.93 -47.51 -15.38
C ASP A 61 -9.09 -46.86 -16.14
N ASN A 62 -9.06 -45.52 -16.28
CA ASN A 62 -9.66 -44.78 -17.40
C ASN A 62 -9.60 -43.25 -17.17
N LEU A 63 -8.48 -42.62 -17.52
CA LEU A 63 -8.43 -41.18 -17.79
C LEU A 63 -7.59 -40.88 -19.05
N ARG A 64 -7.86 -41.63 -20.12
CA ARG A 64 -7.27 -41.39 -21.44
C ARG A 64 -8.26 -41.34 -22.62
N SER A 65 -9.57 -41.28 -22.37
CA SER A 65 -10.61 -41.34 -23.43
C SER A 65 -11.60 -40.16 -23.45
N LEU A 66 -11.21 -38.97 -22.99
CA LEU A 66 -12.02 -37.74 -23.11
C LEU A 66 -11.28 -36.58 -23.78
N ARG A 67 -10.38 -36.88 -24.73
CA ARG A 67 -9.67 -35.87 -25.51
C ARG A 67 -9.83 -35.98 -27.04
N GLU A 68 -10.77 -36.80 -27.51
CA GLU A 68 -11.00 -37.03 -28.95
C GLU A 68 -12.47 -36.91 -29.38
N ALA A 69 -13.25 -36.01 -28.74
CA ALA A 69 -14.64 -35.80 -29.11
C ALA A 69 -15.03 -34.32 -29.21
N MET A 70 -14.21 -33.49 -29.85
CA MET A 70 -14.65 -32.18 -30.38
C MET A 70 -13.75 -31.77 -31.55
N THR A 71 -13.93 -32.42 -32.70
CA THR A 71 -13.41 -31.94 -33.98
C THR A 71 -14.18 -32.63 -35.10
N THR A 72 -15.29 -32.01 -35.55
CA THR A 72 -15.70 -31.90 -36.97
C THR A 72 -17.12 -31.33 -37.07
N SER A 73 -17.36 -30.62 -38.17
CA SER A 73 -18.61 -30.00 -38.65
C SER A 73 -18.86 -28.57 -38.13
N ARG A 74 -18.94 -27.51 -38.94
CA ARG A 74 -19.02 -27.38 -40.41
C ARG A 74 -18.66 -25.95 -40.82
N GLN A 75 -18.14 -25.84 -42.04
CA GLN A 75 -17.74 -24.62 -42.74
C GLN A 75 -18.92 -23.76 -43.23
N SER A 76 -18.53 -22.52 -43.57
CA SER A 76 -19.05 -21.63 -44.62
C SER A 76 -20.28 -20.78 -44.31
N ILE A 77 -20.08 -19.46 -44.19
CA ILE A 77 -20.59 -18.46 -45.14
C ILE A 77 -19.53 -17.36 -45.30
N ILE A 78 -19.07 -17.16 -46.54
CA ILE A 78 -18.21 -16.07 -47.00
C ILE A 78 -19.12 -14.97 -47.54
N GLY A 79 -18.91 -13.72 -47.10
CA GLY A 79 -19.46 -12.52 -47.73
C GLY A 79 -18.45 -11.38 -47.63
N LYS A 80 -17.94 -10.90 -48.76
CA LYS A 80 -17.06 -9.72 -48.88
C LYS A 80 -17.89 -8.43 -48.99
N PRO A 81 -17.29 -7.26 -48.69
CA PRO A 81 -18.00 -6.04 -48.30
C PRO A 81 -18.34 -5.11 -49.47
N GLY A 82 -19.51 -4.46 -49.37
CA GLY A 82 -19.90 -3.29 -50.16
C GLY A 82 -19.57 -1.98 -49.44
N SER A 83 -19.32 -0.94 -50.23
CA SER A 83 -18.73 0.35 -49.91
C SER A 83 -19.69 1.44 -49.39
N ASP A 84 -19.14 2.29 -48.51
CA ASP A 84 -19.38 3.74 -48.34
C ASP A 84 -20.51 4.24 -47.38
N PRO A 85 -20.51 5.52 -46.92
CA PRO A 85 -19.95 5.94 -45.63
C PRO A 85 -21.00 6.57 -44.69
N GLY A 86 -20.76 6.55 -43.38
CA GLY A 86 -21.69 7.16 -42.42
C GLY A 86 -21.15 7.26 -41.00
N PHE A 87 -20.44 8.36 -40.72
CA PHE A 87 -20.20 8.86 -39.36
C PHE A 87 -21.55 9.16 -38.70
N GLN A 88 -21.97 8.36 -37.71
CA GLN A 88 -22.72 8.74 -36.51
C GLN A 88 -23.38 7.51 -35.88
N ASN A 89 -22.87 7.07 -34.72
CA ASN A 89 -23.70 6.89 -33.53
C ASN A 89 -22.82 6.63 -32.31
N CYS A 90 -22.69 7.65 -31.46
CA CYS A 90 -22.42 7.48 -30.03
C CYS A 90 -23.54 6.64 -29.43
N ARG A 91 -23.35 5.33 -29.33
CA ARG A 91 -24.07 4.51 -28.35
C ARG A 91 -23.18 4.34 -27.14
N SER A 92 -23.66 4.88 -26.02
CA SER A 92 -23.32 4.50 -24.65
C SER A 92 -23.00 3.00 -24.59
N MET A 93 -21.70 2.68 -24.47
CA MET A 93 -21.26 1.39 -23.98
C MET A 93 -21.33 1.49 -22.46
N THR A 94 -22.40 0.96 -21.88
CA THR A 94 -22.49 0.75 -20.43
C THR A 94 -21.41 -0.27 -20.07
N MET A 95 -20.23 0.21 -19.73
CA MET A 95 -19.21 -0.60 -19.09
C MET A 95 -19.77 -0.93 -17.69
N ALA A 96 -20.22 -2.17 -17.55
CA ALA A 96 -20.77 -2.71 -16.32
C ALA A 96 -20.59 -4.23 -16.38
N LYS A 97 -19.68 -4.78 -15.58
CA LYS A 97 -19.46 -6.23 -15.55
C LYS A 97 -20.57 -6.87 -14.71
N ASN A 98 -21.34 -7.76 -15.33
CA ASN A 98 -22.53 -8.37 -14.73
C ASN A 98 -23.56 -7.37 -14.18
N GLY A 99 -23.69 -6.19 -14.81
CA GLY A 99 -24.63 -5.14 -14.38
C GLY A 99 -24.15 -4.28 -13.20
N PHE A 100 -22.91 -4.43 -12.75
CA PHE A 100 -22.28 -3.58 -11.74
C PHE A 100 -21.26 -2.65 -12.39
N LYS A 101 -21.32 -1.36 -12.04
CA LYS A 101 -20.18 -0.46 -12.24
C LYS A 101 -19.10 -0.79 -11.22
N ILE A 102 -17.84 -0.68 -11.62
CA ILE A 102 -16.67 -1.05 -10.81
C ILE A 102 -15.72 0.15 -10.68
N PHE A 103 -15.56 0.66 -9.47
CA PHE A 103 -14.53 1.60 -9.09
C PHE A 103 -13.45 0.82 -8.33
N ASP A 104 -12.28 0.74 -8.93
CA ASP A 104 -11.08 0.24 -8.27
C ASP A 104 -10.39 1.36 -7.49
N SER A 105 -10.52 1.29 -6.16
CA SER A 105 -10.08 2.35 -5.25
C SER A 105 -8.58 2.33 -4.96
N ASP A 106 -7.85 1.33 -5.47
CA ASP A 106 -6.45 1.12 -5.19
C ASP A 106 -5.74 0.46 -6.38
N THR A 107 -5.13 1.30 -7.22
CA THR A 107 -4.27 0.86 -8.32
C THR A 107 -3.03 1.76 -8.38
N HIS A 108 -1.97 1.28 -9.02
CA HIS A 108 -0.67 1.95 -9.03
C HIS A 108 -0.21 2.32 -10.42
N VAL A 109 0.48 3.45 -10.50
CA VAL A 109 1.29 3.85 -11.63
C VAL A 109 2.74 4.08 -11.20
N GLY A 110 3.68 3.54 -11.96
CA GLY A 110 5.10 3.70 -11.71
C GLY A 110 5.84 4.23 -12.95
N PRO A 111 5.65 5.51 -13.34
CA PRO A 111 6.28 6.06 -14.55
C PRO A 111 7.80 6.05 -14.40
N TYR A 112 8.48 5.31 -15.26
CA TYR A 112 9.94 5.30 -15.32
C TYR A 112 10.50 6.64 -15.81
N MET A 113 11.81 6.84 -15.68
CA MET A 113 12.44 8.13 -15.97
C MET A 113 12.31 8.54 -17.43
N GLU A 114 12.22 7.61 -18.38
CA GLU A 114 11.96 7.96 -19.79
C GLU A 114 10.62 8.67 -20.01
N VAL A 115 9.67 8.47 -19.08
CA VAL A 115 8.40 9.20 -19.04
C VAL A 115 8.58 10.52 -18.30
N LEU A 116 9.13 10.48 -17.09
CA LEU A 116 9.21 11.64 -16.20
C LEU A 116 10.20 12.71 -16.67
N GLU A 117 11.23 12.35 -17.42
CA GLU A 117 12.24 13.29 -17.93
C GLU A 117 11.66 14.41 -18.79
N LYS A 118 10.52 14.15 -19.46
CA LYS A 118 9.78 15.13 -20.27
C LYS A 118 9.12 16.21 -19.41
N TYR A 119 8.89 15.90 -18.14
CA TYR A 119 8.21 16.78 -17.19
C TYR A 119 9.19 17.47 -16.24
N LEU A 120 10.45 17.05 -16.17
CA LEU A 120 11.48 17.69 -15.34
C LEU A 120 11.78 19.11 -15.83
N THR A 121 11.83 20.07 -14.90
CA THR A 121 12.48 21.37 -15.13
C THR A 121 14.00 21.23 -15.14
N ASP A 122 14.71 22.24 -15.66
CA ASP A 122 16.18 22.24 -15.64
C ASP A 122 16.74 22.15 -14.22
N ALA A 123 16.13 22.84 -13.25
CA ALA A 123 16.54 22.80 -11.85
C ALA A 123 16.38 21.39 -11.23
N GLU A 124 15.27 20.71 -11.53
CA GLU A 124 15.02 19.34 -11.06
C GLU A 124 15.99 18.36 -11.73
N ARG A 125 16.27 18.52 -13.02
CA ARG A 125 17.25 17.71 -13.76
C ARG A 125 18.67 17.87 -13.20
N THR A 126 19.08 19.09 -12.89
CA THR A 126 20.39 19.36 -12.28
C THR A 126 20.53 18.69 -10.92
N ARG A 127 19.50 18.74 -10.06
CA ARG A 127 19.53 18.06 -8.75
C ARG A 127 19.53 16.54 -8.91
N LEU A 128 18.74 16.00 -9.84
CA LEU A 128 18.66 14.57 -10.10
C LEU A 128 19.99 13.98 -10.58
N ALA A 129 20.84 14.76 -11.26
CA ALA A 129 22.19 14.32 -11.64
C ALA A 129 23.06 13.93 -10.44
N GLY A 130 22.78 14.47 -9.24
CA GLY A 130 23.43 14.08 -7.98
C GLY A 130 23.01 12.69 -7.46
N TRP A 131 22.08 12.02 -8.12
CA TRP A 131 21.58 10.68 -7.78
C TRP A 131 22.05 9.58 -8.74
N GLU A 132 22.98 9.87 -9.67
CA GLU A 132 23.44 8.90 -10.67
C GLU A 132 23.95 7.59 -10.06
N GLN A 133 24.55 7.62 -8.87
CA GLN A 133 24.99 6.43 -8.13
C GLN A 133 23.84 5.51 -7.67
N TYR A 134 22.59 6.00 -7.64
CA TYR A 134 21.39 5.24 -7.28
C TYR A 134 20.59 4.80 -8.51
N ARG A 135 21.12 5.06 -9.71
CA ARG A 135 20.51 4.67 -10.97
C ARG A 135 20.33 3.16 -11.04
N THR A 136 19.11 2.72 -11.37
CA THR A 136 18.75 1.32 -11.54
C THR A 136 18.01 1.12 -12.86
N VAL A 137 18.37 0.07 -13.60
CA VAL A 137 17.71 -0.28 -14.86
C VAL A 137 17.14 -1.69 -14.72
N ASN A 138 15.84 -1.83 -14.96
CA ASN A 138 15.19 -3.14 -14.87
C ASN A 138 15.54 -4.04 -16.08
N LYS A 139 15.12 -5.30 -16.06
CA LYS A 139 15.39 -6.26 -17.15
C LYS A 139 14.83 -5.84 -18.53
N ARG A 140 13.91 -4.87 -18.56
CA ARG A 140 13.29 -4.32 -19.77
C ARG A 140 13.97 -3.03 -20.24
N GLY A 141 15.07 -2.62 -19.61
CA GLY A 141 15.80 -1.40 -19.97
C GLY A 141 15.20 -0.12 -19.42
N GLN A 142 14.16 -0.20 -18.56
CA GLN A 142 13.49 0.97 -18.02
C GLN A 142 14.25 1.52 -16.80
N LEU A 143 14.43 2.83 -16.79
CA LEU A 143 15.25 3.57 -15.84
C LEU A 143 14.46 4.04 -14.63
N THR A 144 15.00 3.82 -13.44
CA THR A 144 14.53 4.42 -12.19
C THR A 144 15.72 4.76 -11.28
N TYR A 145 15.44 5.37 -10.13
CA TYR A 145 16.39 5.55 -9.04
C TYR A 145 15.96 4.72 -7.85
N THR A 146 16.91 4.19 -7.10
CA THR A 146 16.60 3.33 -5.96
C THR A 146 17.65 3.53 -4.86
N ARG A 147 17.21 4.13 -3.75
CA ARG A 147 17.97 4.37 -2.52
C ARG A 147 17.16 3.87 -1.32
N GLY A 148 17.84 3.27 -0.34
CA GLY A 148 17.23 2.95 0.95
C GLY A 148 16.32 1.71 0.99
N GLN A 149 16.10 1.01 -0.14
CA GLN A 149 15.30 -0.22 -0.17
C GLN A 149 15.82 -1.24 0.85
N ARG A 150 14.90 -1.90 1.56
CA ARG A 150 15.27 -2.98 2.47
C ARG A 150 15.55 -4.21 1.66
N VAL A 151 16.49 -4.98 2.17
CA VAL A 151 16.78 -6.32 1.68
C VAL A 151 16.37 -7.27 2.79
N TYR A 152 15.49 -8.20 2.48
CA TYR A 152 15.02 -9.20 3.44
C TYR A 152 15.91 -10.42 3.37
N ARG A 153 16.85 -10.58 4.30
CA ARG A 153 17.84 -11.67 4.24
C ARG A 153 17.58 -12.79 5.23
N ARG A 154 16.62 -12.67 6.15
CA ARG A 154 16.40 -13.71 7.16
C ARG A 154 15.29 -14.66 6.76
N ARG A 155 15.60 -15.96 6.72
CA ARG A 155 14.60 -17.03 6.64
C ARG A 155 13.88 -17.17 7.98
N LEU A 156 12.59 -17.50 7.95
CA LEU A 156 11.83 -17.70 9.18
C LEU A 156 12.38 -18.92 9.93
N GLY A 157 12.69 -18.74 11.22
CA GLY A 157 13.28 -19.78 12.07
C GLY A 157 14.81 -19.68 12.22
N ASP A 158 15.51 -19.00 11.32
CA ASP A 158 16.99 -18.92 11.36
C ASP A 158 17.46 -17.78 12.24
N ALA A 159 18.40 -18.03 13.15
CA ALA A 159 18.86 -17.02 14.12
C ALA A 159 19.49 -15.77 13.48
N GLN A 160 19.98 -15.84 12.23
CA GLN A 160 20.71 -14.77 11.57
C GLN A 160 20.28 -14.61 10.10
N ALA A 161 20.50 -13.42 9.56
CA ALA A 161 20.33 -13.13 8.13
C ALA A 161 21.34 -13.92 7.28
N ASP A 162 20.90 -14.34 6.10
CA ASP A 162 21.76 -14.87 5.04
C ASP A 162 22.67 -13.76 4.48
N GLN A 163 23.77 -14.14 3.83
CA GLN A 163 24.70 -13.26 3.14
C GLN A 163 24.31 -13.01 1.67
N ALA A 164 23.25 -13.66 1.17
CA ALA A 164 22.77 -13.49 -0.19
C ALA A 164 22.43 -12.00 -0.51
N PRO A 165 23.09 -11.37 -1.49
CA PRO A 165 22.93 -9.93 -1.76
C PRO A 165 21.50 -9.53 -2.17
N ALA A 166 20.80 -10.38 -2.91
CA ALA A 166 19.46 -10.11 -3.42
C ALA A 166 18.34 -10.29 -2.36
N GLY A 167 18.64 -10.97 -1.24
CA GLY A 167 17.64 -11.37 -0.24
C GLY A 167 16.51 -12.24 -0.81
N TYR A 168 15.48 -12.44 0.01
CA TYR A 168 14.30 -13.23 -0.31
C TYR A 168 13.28 -12.48 -1.18
N MET A 169 13.40 -11.15 -1.33
CA MET A 169 12.52 -10.37 -2.21
C MET A 169 12.67 -10.78 -3.68
N ALA A 170 13.88 -11.14 -4.11
CA ALA A 170 14.12 -11.62 -5.48
C ALA A 170 13.40 -12.96 -5.79
N GLY A 171 12.96 -13.69 -4.76
CA GLY A 171 12.19 -14.93 -4.90
C GLY A 171 10.67 -14.74 -4.84
N PHE A 172 10.17 -13.50 -4.70
CA PHE A 172 8.74 -13.24 -4.73
C PHE A 172 8.20 -13.43 -6.14
N THR A 173 7.27 -14.37 -6.28
CA THR A 173 6.73 -14.76 -7.59
C THR A 173 5.47 -14.00 -7.97
N GLY A 174 4.85 -13.28 -7.03
CA GLY A 174 3.50 -12.77 -7.18
C GLY A 174 2.46 -13.88 -7.39
N VAL A 175 1.25 -13.45 -7.70
CA VAL A 175 0.14 -14.28 -8.17
C VAL A 175 0.45 -14.76 -9.59
N LYS A 176 0.13 -16.02 -9.87
CA LYS A 176 0.22 -16.54 -11.24
C LYS A 176 -0.96 -16.01 -12.06
N ARG A 177 -0.65 -15.31 -13.15
CA ARG A 177 -1.65 -14.68 -14.00
C ARG A 177 -1.83 -15.45 -15.29
N GLU A 178 -3.04 -15.43 -15.80
CA GLU A 178 -3.34 -15.90 -17.16
C GLU A 178 -2.91 -14.87 -18.21
N ARG A 179 -2.86 -13.59 -17.83
CA ARG A 179 -2.44 -12.47 -18.66
C ARG A 179 -1.64 -11.47 -17.82
N GLU A 180 -0.49 -11.06 -18.35
CA GLU A 180 0.28 -9.97 -17.75
C GLU A 180 -0.31 -8.60 -18.12
N PRO A 181 -0.27 -7.62 -17.19
CA PRO A 181 -0.52 -6.21 -17.51
C PRO A 181 0.34 -5.72 -18.66
N SER A 182 -0.18 -4.79 -19.46
CA SER A 182 0.63 -4.17 -20.51
C SER A 182 1.85 -3.48 -19.91
N VAL A 183 3.03 -3.70 -20.49
CA VAL A 183 4.29 -3.13 -20.00
C VAL A 183 4.35 -1.60 -20.14
N ARG A 184 3.38 -1.03 -20.84
CA ARG A 184 3.25 0.40 -21.15
C ARG A 184 2.19 1.09 -20.30
N VAL A 185 1.53 0.40 -19.36
CA VAL A 185 0.43 0.97 -18.57
C VAL A 185 0.85 2.22 -17.81
N ASP A 186 2.10 2.32 -17.38
CA ASP A 186 2.65 3.51 -16.72
C ASP A 186 3.02 4.63 -17.70
N ASN A 187 3.15 4.33 -18.99
CA ASN A 187 3.62 5.27 -20.02
C ASN A 187 2.46 5.83 -20.85
N ASP A 188 1.45 5.01 -21.10
CA ASP A 188 0.35 5.27 -22.04
C ASP A 188 -0.99 4.95 -21.36
N PRO A 189 -1.82 5.95 -21.02
CA PRO A 189 -3.09 5.71 -20.35
C PRO A 189 -4.07 4.92 -21.21
N ALA A 190 -3.93 4.90 -22.55
CA ALA A 190 -4.77 4.08 -23.41
C ALA A 190 -4.51 2.57 -23.20
N GLU A 191 -3.29 2.19 -22.86
CA GLU A 191 -2.94 0.81 -22.51
C GLU A 191 -3.56 0.40 -21.17
N ARG A 192 -3.59 1.32 -20.20
CA ARG A 192 -4.34 1.10 -18.95
C ARG A 192 -5.84 0.93 -19.23
N ILE A 193 -6.44 1.77 -20.07
CA ILE A 193 -7.86 1.64 -20.42
C ILE A 193 -8.17 0.29 -21.05
N LYS A 194 -7.29 -0.24 -21.92
CA LYS A 194 -7.47 -1.59 -22.49
C LYS A 194 -7.44 -2.69 -21.44
N ASP A 195 -6.56 -2.59 -20.44
CA ASP A 195 -6.51 -3.54 -19.33
C ASP A 195 -7.74 -3.39 -18.42
N MET A 196 -8.16 -2.16 -18.12
CA MET A 196 -9.41 -1.89 -17.37
C MET A 196 -10.62 -2.46 -18.10
N ASP A 197 -10.75 -2.23 -19.40
CA ASP A 197 -11.89 -2.71 -20.19
C ASP A 197 -11.90 -4.24 -20.29
N TYR A 198 -10.73 -4.89 -20.30
CA TYR A 198 -10.61 -6.34 -20.26
C TYR A 198 -11.02 -6.93 -18.90
N GLU A 199 -10.54 -6.34 -17.80
CA GLU A 199 -10.93 -6.72 -16.44
C GLU A 199 -12.42 -6.41 -16.18
N GLY A 200 -12.96 -5.37 -16.83
CA GLY A 200 -14.30 -4.83 -16.62
C GLY A 200 -14.36 -3.82 -15.48
N VAL A 201 -13.33 -2.98 -15.35
CA VAL A 201 -13.24 -1.90 -14.37
C VAL A 201 -13.63 -0.57 -15.01
N ASP A 202 -14.50 0.21 -14.38
CA ASP A 202 -14.97 1.50 -14.89
C ASP A 202 -14.14 2.67 -14.42
N VAL A 203 -13.58 2.63 -13.22
CA VAL A 203 -12.80 3.76 -12.70
C VAL A 203 -11.59 3.24 -11.94
N ASN A 204 -10.46 3.91 -12.10
CA ASN A 204 -9.26 3.70 -11.31
C ASN A 204 -8.90 4.98 -10.56
N LEU A 205 -8.71 4.86 -9.26
CA LEU A 205 -7.75 5.71 -8.57
C LEU A 205 -6.34 5.17 -8.83
N THR A 206 -5.42 6.03 -9.24
CA THR A 206 -4.02 5.69 -9.50
C THR A 206 -3.11 6.38 -8.49
N LEU A 207 -2.45 5.58 -7.66
CA LEU A 207 -1.43 5.93 -6.68
C LEU A 207 -0.03 5.77 -7.29
N PRO A 208 1.01 6.45 -6.80
CA PRO A 208 2.36 6.12 -7.22
C PRO A 208 2.72 4.70 -6.75
N SER A 209 3.48 3.96 -7.56
CA SER A 209 4.03 2.66 -7.13
C SER A 209 5.07 2.84 -6.02
N GLY A 210 5.24 1.81 -5.19
CA GLY A 210 6.07 1.84 -3.98
C GLY A 210 7.58 2.07 -4.19
N TRP A 211 8.09 2.21 -5.42
CA TRP A 211 9.46 2.66 -5.65
C TRP A 211 9.59 4.19 -5.68
N PHE A 212 8.49 4.92 -5.94
CA PHE A 212 8.54 6.34 -6.24
C PHE A 212 8.97 7.20 -5.04
N GLY A 213 8.56 6.88 -3.83
CA GLY A 213 9.02 7.58 -2.62
C GLY A 213 10.49 7.31 -2.27
N THR A 214 11.32 6.72 -3.15
CA THR A 214 12.75 6.49 -2.87
C THR A 214 13.46 7.80 -2.52
N PHE A 215 12.93 8.93 -3.02
CA PHE A 215 13.45 10.26 -2.76
C PHE A 215 13.32 10.66 -1.28
N THR A 216 12.43 10.02 -0.49
CA THR A 216 12.37 10.22 0.97
C THR A 216 13.65 9.76 1.68
N SER A 217 14.38 8.81 1.08
CA SER A 217 15.69 8.35 1.58
C SER A 217 16.83 9.33 1.25
N GLY A 218 16.54 10.35 0.45
CA GLY A 218 17.39 11.48 0.08
C GLY A 218 17.71 12.43 1.22
N ASP A 219 18.87 13.08 1.21
CA ASP A 219 19.13 14.24 2.08
C ASP A 219 18.65 15.54 1.42
N ASP A 220 18.51 15.55 0.09
CA ASP A 220 17.99 16.67 -0.68
C ASP A 220 16.44 16.65 -0.72
N VAL A 221 15.82 17.36 0.23
CA VAL A 221 14.35 17.51 0.32
C VAL A 221 13.79 18.25 -0.91
N GLU A 222 14.56 19.16 -1.51
CA GLU A 222 14.10 19.90 -2.68
C GLU A 222 14.06 19.00 -3.94
N LEU A 223 14.95 18.01 -4.02
CA LEU A 223 14.82 16.97 -5.04
C LEU A 223 13.56 16.12 -4.82
N GLU A 224 13.28 15.68 -3.59
CA GLU A 224 12.02 14.95 -3.29
C GLU A 224 10.79 15.75 -3.74
N MET A 225 10.70 17.01 -3.33
CA MET A 225 9.62 17.90 -3.76
C MET A 225 9.60 18.10 -5.28
N GLY A 226 10.77 18.24 -5.91
CA GLY A 226 10.89 18.33 -7.37
C GLY A 226 10.34 17.12 -8.11
N MET A 227 10.57 15.93 -7.58
CA MET A 227 10.01 14.70 -8.13
C MET A 227 8.49 14.64 -7.95
N TYR A 228 7.94 15.14 -6.83
CA TYR A 228 6.49 15.23 -6.64
C TYR A 228 5.85 16.22 -7.62
N ARG A 229 6.46 17.39 -7.84
CA ARG A 229 6.01 18.35 -8.85
C ARG A 229 6.05 17.76 -10.26
N THR A 230 7.09 17.00 -10.58
CA THR A 230 7.24 16.28 -11.85
C THR A 230 6.13 15.25 -12.02
N TYR A 231 5.86 14.47 -10.97
CA TYR A 231 4.76 13.50 -10.94
C TYR A 231 3.40 14.17 -11.14
N HIS A 232 3.12 15.31 -10.49
CA HIS A 232 1.84 16.01 -10.65
C HIS A 232 1.63 16.54 -12.08
N ARG A 233 2.69 17.07 -12.72
CA ARG A 233 2.62 17.49 -14.13
C ARG A 233 2.32 16.30 -15.04
N TRP A 234 2.94 15.16 -14.79
CA TRP A 234 2.66 13.94 -15.55
C TRP A 234 1.24 13.41 -15.29
N MET A 235 0.78 13.40 -14.04
CA MET A 235 -0.57 12.97 -13.66
C MET A 235 -1.67 13.80 -14.32
N GLN A 236 -1.43 15.11 -14.48
CA GLN A 236 -2.32 16.00 -15.22
C GLN A 236 -2.56 15.53 -16.66
N ASP A 237 -1.52 15.07 -17.34
CA ASP A 237 -1.61 14.59 -18.73
C ASP A 237 -2.13 13.15 -18.78
N TYR A 238 -1.59 12.26 -17.94
CA TYR A 238 -1.93 10.84 -17.91
C TYR A 238 -3.41 10.61 -17.57
N CYS A 239 -3.88 11.15 -16.45
CA CYS A 239 -5.30 11.06 -16.08
C CYS A 239 -6.18 11.96 -16.97
N GLY A 240 -5.64 13.10 -17.43
CA GLY A 240 -6.34 14.05 -18.28
C GLY A 240 -6.79 13.47 -19.63
N ALA A 241 -6.11 12.43 -20.12
CA ALA A 241 -6.51 11.70 -21.33
C ALA A 241 -7.86 10.97 -21.17
N TYR A 242 -8.21 10.52 -19.96
CA TYR A 242 -9.46 9.79 -19.66
C TYR A 242 -10.08 10.25 -18.34
N PRO A 243 -10.55 11.51 -18.26
CA PRO A 243 -10.80 12.19 -16.99
C PRO A 243 -12.13 11.83 -16.32
N THR A 244 -12.86 10.85 -16.87
CA THR A 244 -14.02 10.17 -16.24
C THR A 244 -13.70 8.76 -15.78
N ARG A 245 -12.54 8.23 -16.13
CA ARG A 245 -12.10 6.84 -15.87
C ARG A 245 -10.87 6.80 -14.96
N LEU A 246 -10.03 7.83 -15.00
CA LEU A 246 -8.76 7.91 -14.29
C LEU A 246 -8.70 9.17 -13.41
N GLY A 247 -8.23 8.98 -12.18
CA GLY A 247 -7.82 10.05 -11.29
C GLY A 247 -6.76 9.53 -10.33
N GLY A 248 -6.19 10.41 -9.50
CA GLY A 248 -5.11 10.06 -8.60
C GLY A 248 -4.98 11.01 -7.43
N VAL A 249 -3.82 10.95 -6.80
CA VAL A 249 -3.52 11.68 -5.56
C VAL A 249 -2.45 12.73 -5.76
N ILE A 250 -2.64 13.89 -5.13
CA ILE A 250 -1.55 14.83 -4.89
C ILE A 250 -0.62 14.20 -3.85
N LEU A 251 0.67 14.25 -4.09
CA LEU A 251 1.71 13.83 -3.16
C LEU A 251 2.15 15.03 -2.32
N ALA A 252 2.20 14.81 -1.00
CA ALA A 252 2.76 15.76 -0.06
C ALA A 252 4.04 15.20 0.58
N CYS A 253 5.01 16.07 0.81
CA CYS A 253 6.24 15.79 1.54
C CYS A 253 6.12 16.28 2.98
N GLY A 254 6.15 15.37 3.95
CA GLY A 254 6.16 15.76 5.37
C GLY A 254 7.46 16.41 5.82
N ARG A 255 8.54 16.39 5.01
CA ARG A 255 9.79 17.11 5.28
C ARG A 255 9.77 18.57 4.81
N ASP A 256 8.82 18.92 3.94
CA ASP A 256 8.57 20.29 3.49
C ASP A 256 7.06 20.55 3.38
N VAL A 257 6.48 20.82 4.55
CA VAL A 257 5.05 21.12 4.71
C VAL A 257 4.64 22.35 3.90
N LYS A 258 5.49 23.38 3.86
CA LYS A 258 5.17 24.63 3.17
C LYS A 258 4.99 24.39 1.67
N SER A 259 5.98 23.79 1.02
CA SER A 259 5.91 23.52 -0.42
C SER A 259 4.81 22.49 -0.75
N SER A 260 4.53 21.56 0.16
CA SER A 260 3.40 20.63 0.01
C SER A 260 2.05 21.33 -0.01
N VAL A 261 1.82 22.29 0.89
CA VAL A 261 0.59 23.10 0.89
C VAL A 261 0.47 23.94 -0.38
N GLU A 262 1.57 24.47 -0.90
CA GLU A 262 1.59 25.19 -2.19
C GLU A 262 1.21 24.28 -3.37
N GLU A 263 1.70 23.04 -3.41
CA GLU A 263 1.32 22.04 -4.41
C GLU A 263 -0.15 21.62 -4.29
N ILE A 264 -0.66 21.42 -3.06
CA ILE A 264 -2.08 21.13 -2.82
C ILE A 264 -2.94 22.26 -3.36
N ARG A 265 -2.58 23.52 -3.12
CA ARG A 265 -3.33 24.67 -3.65
C ARG A 265 -3.28 24.76 -5.17
N ARG A 266 -2.12 24.44 -5.77
CA ARG A 266 -1.94 24.45 -7.22
C ARG A 266 -2.81 23.40 -7.90
N TRP A 267 -2.76 22.17 -7.42
CA TRP A 267 -3.39 21.03 -8.09
C TRP A 267 -4.77 20.67 -7.54
N GLY A 268 -5.14 21.16 -6.35
CA GLY A 268 -6.39 20.87 -5.66
C GLY A 268 -7.64 21.45 -6.33
N LYS A 269 -7.54 22.00 -7.54
CA LYS A 269 -8.68 22.33 -8.42
C LYS A 269 -8.67 21.51 -9.72
N SER A 270 -7.64 20.71 -9.95
CA SER A 270 -7.50 19.86 -11.14
C SER A 270 -8.47 18.69 -11.09
N ARG A 271 -8.89 18.23 -12.28
CA ARG A 271 -9.87 17.15 -12.43
C ARG A 271 -9.33 15.77 -12.04
N TRP A 272 -8.02 15.57 -12.18
CA TRP A 272 -7.37 14.30 -11.83
C TRP A 272 -7.13 14.15 -10.32
N ALA A 273 -7.05 15.25 -9.57
CA ALA A 273 -6.71 15.23 -8.15
C ALA A 273 -7.95 14.87 -7.33
N TRP A 274 -8.10 13.59 -6.95
CA TRP A 274 -9.24 13.11 -6.16
C TRP A 274 -8.90 12.93 -4.68
N GLY A 275 -7.61 12.76 -4.38
CA GLY A 275 -7.13 12.64 -3.02
C GLY A 275 -5.74 13.25 -2.82
N LEU A 276 -5.25 13.08 -1.61
CA LEU A 276 -3.97 13.50 -1.11
C LEU A 276 -3.32 12.31 -0.40
N MET A 277 -2.06 12.04 -0.73
CA MET A 277 -1.24 11.08 -0.01
C MET A 277 0.01 11.79 0.53
N LEU A 278 0.21 11.70 1.84
CA LEU A 278 1.37 12.26 2.52
C LEU A 278 2.46 11.20 2.64
N TYR A 279 3.67 11.50 2.16
CA TYR A 279 4.87 10.79 2.57
C TYR A 279 5.42 11.43 3.85
N ALA A 280 5.20 10.76 4.98
CA ALA A 280 5.70 11.22 6.28
C ALA A 280 7.17 10.81 6.49
N PRO A 281 7.99 11.63 7.15
CA PRO A 281 9.34 11.25 7.55
C PRO A 281 9.30 10.05 8.48
N TYR A 282 10.32 9.20 8.40
CA TYR A 282 10.45 8.06 9.30
C TYR A 282 10.44 8.52 10.77
N GLY A 283 9.61 7.88 11.59
CA GLY A 283 9.47 8.20 13.02
C GLY A 283 8.45 9.29 13.34
N THR A 284 7.96 10.04 12.34
CA THR A 284 6.95 11.08 12.56
C THR A 284 5.55 10.50 12.38
N PRO A 285 4.65 10.59 13.37
CA PRO A 285 3.28 10.12 13.24
C PRO A 285 2.40 11.14 12.49
N LEU A 286 1.27 10.69 11.92
CA LEU A 286 0.44 11.56 11.08
C LEU A 286 -0.33 12.63 11.85
N ASP A 287 -0.47 12.46 13.16
CA ASP A 287 -1.02 13.44 14.09
C ASP A 287 0.00 14.51 14.53
N HIS A 288 1.23 14.46 14.01
CA HIS A 288 2.22 15.50 14.33
C HIS A 288 1.67 16.89 13.93
N PRO A 289 1.68 17.89 14.84
CA PRO A 289 1.07 19.20 14.58
C PRO A 289 1.59 19.92 13.33
N ASP A 290 2.85 19.68 12.95
CA ASP A 290 3.43 20.23 11.71
C ASP A 290 2.65 19.83 10.44
N PHE A 291 1.89 18.72 10.47
CA PHE A 291 1.07 18.29 9.33
C PHE A 291 -0.34 18.90 9.32
N GLU A 292 -0.74 19.63 10.36
CA GLU A 292 -2.05 20.29 10.41
C GLU A 292 -2.32 21.19 9.19
N PRO A 293 -1.36 21.99 8.67
CA PRO A 293 -1.58 22.77 7.45
C PRO A 293 -1.90 21.93 6.20
N ILE A 294 -1.40 20.69 6.14
CA ILE A 294 -1.67 19.75 5.05
C ILE A 294 -3.12 19.25 5.14
N TRP A 295 -3.58 18.89 6.34
CA TRP A 295 -4.97 18.47 6.58
C TRP A 295 -5.96 19.61 6.30
N ALA A 296 -5.61 20.83 6.71
CA ALA A 296 -6.40 22.03 6.40
C ALA A 296 -6.53 22.24 4.88
N ALA A 297 -5.43 22.13 4.13
CA ALA A 297 -5.44 22.29 2.68
C ALA A 297 -6.22 21.16 1.99
N ALA A 298 -6.11 19.92 2.47
CA ALA A 298 -6.92 18.81 1.96
C ALA A 298 -8.43 19.08 2.13
N ALA A 299 -8.83 19.57 3.31
CA ALA A 299 -10.21 19.91 3.62
C ALA A 299 -10.72 21.10 2.78
N GLU A 300 -9.91 22.15 2.60
CA GLU A 300 -10.23 23.33 1.78
C GLU A 300 -10.54 22.92 0.32
N HIS A 301 -9.82 21.93 -0.20
CA HIS A 301 -9.92 21.48 -1.59
C HIS A 301 -10.80 20.24 -1.78
N ASP A 302 -11.50 19.77 -0.73
CA ASP A 302 -12.32 18.55 -0.75
C ASP A 302 -11.57 17.32 -1.29
N LEU A 303 -10.30 17.18 -0.90
CA LEU A 303 -9.46 16.04 -1.24
C LEU A 303 -9.65 14.94 -0.19
N ALA A 304 -9.82 13.69 -0.63
CA ALA A 304 -9.73 12.53 0.25
C ALA A 304 -8.31 12.41 0.82
N VAL A 305 -8.16 12.14 2.11
CA VAL A 305 -6.86 11.74 2.68
C VAL A 305 -6.70 10.24 2.52
N VAL A 306 -5.70 9.84 1.74
CA VAL A 306 -5.42 8.44 1.41
C VAL A 306 -4.26 7.94 2.27
N LEU A 307 -4.54 6.92 3.07
CA LEU A 307 -3.60 6.22 3.95
C LEU A 307 -3.21 4.89 3.28
N HIS A 308 -2.17 4.93 2.45
CA HIS A 308 -1.64 3.74 1.82
C HIS A 308 -0.58 3.07 2.70
N THR A 309 -0.36 1.76 2.60
CA THR A 309 0.64 1.04 3.44
C THR A 309 2.06 1.59 3.35
N PHE A 310 2.37 2.30 2.26
CA PHE A 310 3.64 3.01 2.02
C PHE A 310 3.62 4.50 2.38
N THR A 311 2.73 4.97 3.29
CA THR A 311 2.71 6.35 3.82
C THR A 311 4.10 6.81 4.35
N VAL A 312 4.97 5.86 4.72
CA VAL A 312 6.40 6.08 4.97
C VAL A 312 7.21 5.20 4.03
N MET A 313 8.07 5.82 3.21
CA MET A 313 9.04 5.16 2.35
C MET A 313 10.47 5.32 2.89
N PRO A 314 11.43 4.47 2.47
CA PRO A 314 12.35 3.73 3.33
C PRO A 314 12.96 4.45 4.56
N PRO A 315 13.15 3.74 5.70
CA PRO A 315 13.14 2.28 5.85
C PRO A 315 11.79 1.67 6.30
N TYR A 316 10.69 1.99 5.61
CA TYR A 316 9.35 1.36 5.61
C TYR A 316 8.40 1.82 6.71
N ALA A 317 7.15 1.38 6.54
CA ALA A 317 6.02 1.58 7.43
C ALA A 317 6.39 1.43 8.92
N PRO A 318 5.75 2.21 9.81
CA PRO A 318 5.88 2.06 11.25
C PRO A 318 5.77 0.60 11.69
N GLY A 319 6.53 0.17 12.70
CA GLY A 319 6.48 -1.21 13.22
C GLY A 319 7.03 -2.29 12.28
N GLY A 320 7.85 -1.94 11.29
CA GLY A 320 8.54 -2.92 10.45
C GLY A 320 9.92 -3.34 10.95
N LEU A 321 10.53 -2.67 11.93
CA LEU A 321 11.93 -2.93 12.31
C LEU A 321 12.12 -4.24 13.11
N ASP A 322 11.10 -4.66 13.84
CA ASP A 322 11.06 -5.85 14.68
C ASP A 322 10.75 -7.14 13.90
N THR A 323 10.78 -7.10 12.56
CA THR A 323 10.59 -8.27 11.69
C THR A 323 11.90 -8.98 11.34
N TRP A 324 13.05 -8.45 11.77
CA TRP A 324 14.38 -9.06 11.62
C TRP A 324 14.71 -9.44 10.17
N GLU A 325 14.46 -8.53 9.22
CA GLU A 325 14.68 -8.76 7.77
C GLU A 325 13.94 -10.00 7.22
N ASN A 326 12.85 -10.44 7.84
CA ASN A 326 12.04 -11.53 7.33
C ASN A 326 10.93 -11.01 6.41
N LEU A 327 10.98 -11.40 5.13
CA LEU A 327 10.02 -10.94 4.12
C LEU A 327 8.58 -11.34 4.46
N PHE A 328 8.37 -12.59 4.89
CA PHE A 328 7.04 -13.12 5.18
C PHE A 328 6.35 -12.33 6.29
N ILE A 329 7.00 -12.17 7.45
CA ILE A 329 6.45 -11.40 8.56
C ILE A 329 6.32 -9.93 8.19
N GLN A 330 7.28 -9.35 7.48
CA GLN A 330 7.19 -7.95 7.06
C GLN A 330 5.95 -7.69 6.20
N ARG A 331 5.75 -8.49 5.13
CA ARG A 331 4.62 -8.27 4.21
C ARG A 331 3.28 -8.56 4.91
N SER A 332 3.22 -9.60 5.74
CA SER A 332 1.97 -9.98 6.42
C SER A 332 1.57 -9.08 7.59
N ALA A 333 2.52 -8.50 8.34
CA ALA A 333 2.21 -7.74 9.55
C ALA A 333 2.31 -6.22 9.37
N ALA A 334 3.28 -5.73 8.59
CA ALA A 334 3.56 -4.30 8.53
C ALA A 334 2.47 -3.51 7.80
N HIS A 335 1.82 -4.13 6.79
CA HIS A 335 0.77 -3.50 6.00
C HIS A 335 -0.48 -3.21 6.86
N PRO A 336 -1.13 -4.20 7.51
CA PRO A 336 -2.24 -3.94 8.43
C PRO A 336 -1.88 -3.02 9.59
N TRP A 337 -0.70 -3.18 10.18
CA TRP A 337 -0.28 -2.33 11.29
C TRP A 337 -0.12 -0.86 10.87
N CYS A 338 0.42 -0.60 9.67
CA CYS A 338 0.50 0.74 9.11
C CYS A 338 -0.90 1.39 9.01
N GLY A 339 -1.86 0.66 8.44
CA GLY A 339 -3.25 1.11 8.33
C GLY A 339 -3.88 1.41 9.68
N MET A 340 -3.82 0.44 10.62
CA MET A 340 -4.34 0.60 11.99
C MET A 340 -3.77 1.83 12.69
N ARG A 341 -2.45 1.99 12.66
CA ARG A 341 -1.76 3.10 13.32
C ARG A 341 -2.13 4.45 12.70
N ASN A 342 -2.07 4.56 11.38
CA ASN A 342 -2.30 5.84 10.70
C ASN A 342 -3.77 6.29 10.82
N MET A 343 -4.70 5.34 10.71
CA MET A 343 -6.11 5.55 10.99
C MET A 343 -6.32 6.06 12.43
N ALA A 344 -5.75 5.38 13.41
CA ALA A 344 -5.87 5.75 14.82
C ALA A 344 -5.28 7.13 15.10
N ALA A 345 -4.15 7.49 14.47
CA ALA A 345 -3.53 8.80 14.64
C ALA A 345 -4.46 9.94 14.18
N LEU A 346 -5.04 9.85 12.99
CA LEU A 346 -5.90 10.93 12.47
C LEU A 346 -7.26 11.01 13.19
N ILE A 347 -7.89 9.87 13.48
CA ILE A 347 -9.15 9.84 14.23
C ILE A 347 -8.93 10.29 15.67
N GLY A 348 -7.97 9.68 16.36
CA GLY A 348 -7.69 9.92 17.77
C GLY A 348 -7.16 11.33 18.07
N SER A 349 -6.46 11.96 17.13
CA SER A 349 -6.03 13.35 17.28
C SER A 349 -7.11 14.38 16.94
N GLY A 350 -8.32 13.95 16.56
CA GLY A 350 -9.45 14.84 16.28
C GLY A 350 -9.38 15.57 14.93
N VAL A 351 -8.60 15.07 13.95
CA VAL A 351 -8.55 15.68 12.60
C VAL A 351 -9.94 15.71 11.97
N MET A 352 -10.72 14.64 12.13
CA MET A 352 -12.09 14.55 11.62
C MET A 352 -13.10 15.47 12.35
N ASP A 353 -12.75 15.98 13.53
CA ASP A 353 -13.53 16.98 14.26
C ASP A 353 -13.25 18.40 13.82
N ARG A 354 -11.96 18.68 13.54
CA ARG A 354 -11.51 19.96 13.00
C ARG A 354 -11.99 20.15 11.56
N TYR A 355 -12.07 19.07 10.78
CA TYR A 355 -12.51 19.08 9.39
C TYR A 355 -13.71 18.15 9.14
N PRO A 356 -14.95 18.60 9.45
CA PRO A 356 -16.14 17.75 9.39
C PRO A 356 -16.46 17.15 8.02
N LYS A 357 -15.97 17.74 6.93
CA LYS A 357 -16.16 17.24 5.55
C LYS A 357 -15.01 16.35 5.05
N LEU A 358 -13.89 16.31 5.77
CA LEU A 358 -12.73 15.53 5.36
C LEU A 358 -13.08 14.04 5.39
N ARG A 359 -12.63 13.33 4.37
CA ARG A 359 -12.84 11.89 4.21
C ARG A 359 -11.49 11.19 4.20
N ILE A 360 -11.41 10.05 4.87
CA ILE A 360 -10.19 9.26 5.03
C ILE A 360 -10.41 7.88 4.43
N GLY A 361 -9.48 7.41 3.62
CA GLY A 361 -9.46 6.05 3.07
C GLY A 361 -8.17 5.34 3.43
N THR A 362 -8.25 4.16 4.04
CA THR A 362 -7.08 3.30 4.27
C THR A 362 -7.03 2.21 3.20
N LEU A 363 -5.89 2.10 2.52
CA LEU A 363 -5.70 1.28 1.33
C LEU A 363 -4.55 0.26 1.51
N GLU A 364 -4.59 -0.83 0.74
CA GLU A 364 -3.66 -1.98 0.73
C GLU A 364 -3.33 -2.62 2.11
N ALA A 365 -4.14 -2.38 3.14
CA ALA A 365 -3.82 -2.71 4.54
C ALA A 365 -4.63 -3.90 5.09
N GLY A 366 -5.34 -4.64 4.24
CA GLY A 366 -6.35 -5.60 4.70
C GLY A 366 -7.56 -4.92 5.34
N HIS A 367 -8.63 -5.67 5.56
CA HIS A 367 -9.87 -5.14 6.15
C HIS A 367 -10.39 -5.94 7.34
N GLY A 368 -10.01 -7.21 7.47
CA GLY A 368 -10.47 -8.09 8.55
C GLY A 368 -10.16 -7.61 9.97
N TRP A 369 -9.16 -6.76 10.15
CA TRP A 369 -8.79 -6.20 11.44
C TRP A 369 -9.73 -5.09 11.93
N LEU A 370 -10.51 -4.48 11.03
CA LEU A 370 -11.24 -3.24 11.29
C LEU A 370 -12.21 -3.33 12.50
N PRO A 371 -13.06 -4.37 12.63
CA PRO A 371 -13.99 -4.46 13.74
C PRO A 371 -13.29 -4.58 15.11
N PHE A 372 -12.22 -5.37 15.17
CA PHE A 372 -11.39 -5.50 16.37
C PHE A 372 -10.78 -4.15 16.75
N TRP A 373 -10.19 -3.46 15.77
CA TRP A 373 -9.47 -2.21 16.03
C TRP A 373 -10.39 -1.09 16.50
N MET A 374 -11.58 -0.96 15.89
CA MET A 374 -12.60 0.00 16.35
C MET A 374 -12.98 -0.21 17.82
N LYS A 375 -13.25 -1.46 18.23
CA LYS A 375 -13.60 -1.76 19.62
C LYS A 375 -12.46 -1.47 20.58
N ARG A 376 -11.22 -1.78 20.19
CA ARG A 376 -10.03 -1.47 20.97
C ARG A 376 -9.81 0.04 21.13
N LEU A 377 -10.03 0.80 20.06
CA LEU A 377 -9.92 2.26 20.11
C LEU A 377 -11.02 2.89 20.97
N ASP A 378 -12.27 2.41 20.89
CA ASP A 378 -13.37 2.89 21.74
C ASP A 378 -13.08 2.66 23.23
N GLU A 379 -12.64 1.43 23.58
CA GLU A 379 -12.25 1.09 24.95
C GLU A 379 -11.16 2.04 25.46
N HIS A 380 -10.13 2.29 24.64
CA HIS A 380 -9.03 3.17 25.02
C HIS A 380 -9.41 4.66 25.00
N ALA A 381 -10.34 5.08 24.15
CA ALA A 381 -10.87 6.44 24.19
C ALA A 381 -11.55 6.77 25.51
N ASP A 382 -12.13 5.77 26.18
CA ASP A 382 -12.68 5.92 27.52
C ASP A 382 -11.64 5.70 28.63
N THR A 383 -10.95 4.56 28.60
CA THR A 383 -10.05 4.12 29.69
C THR A 383 -8.75 4.91 29.81
N ILE A 384 -8.28 5.51 28.71
CA ILE A 384 -7.09 6.38 28.70
C ILE A 384 -7.40 7.75 28.06
N ARG A 385 -8.63 8.26 28.29
CA ARG A 385 -9.12 9.53 27.75
C ARG A 385 -8.14 10.71 27.86
N ALA A 386 -7.36 10.78 28.95
CA ALA A 386 -6.36 11.84 29.16
C ALA A 386 -5.23 11.86 28.12
N ALA A 387 -5.03 10.78 27.37
CA ALA A 387 -4.06 10.70 26.27
C ALA A 387 -4.61 11.21 24.93
N LEU A 388 -5.88 11.64 24.89
CA LEU A 388 -6.56 12.12 23.69
C LEU A 388 -7.09 13.54 23.90
N PRO A 389 -7.24 14.33 22.81
CA PRO A 389 -8.14 15.47 22.84
C PRO A 389 -9.58 15.02 23.10
N GLU A 390 -10.45 15.97 23.46
CA GLU A 390 -11.88 15.71 23.53
C GLU A 390 -12.42 15.45 22.11
N LEU A 391 -12.89 14.23 21.87
CA LEU A 391 -13.48 13.80 20.60
C LEU A 391 -15.01 13.95 20.66
N LYS A 392 -15.63 14.40 19.55
CA LYS A 392 -17.10 14.54 19.45
C LYS A 392 -17.82 13.21 19.25
N MET A 393 -17.14 12.20 18.72
CA MET A 393 -17.67 10.87 18.45
C MET A 393 -16.66 9.83 18.96
N THR A 394 -17.10 8.60 19.23
CA THR A 394 -16.17 7.50 19.47
C THR A 394 -15.41 7.17 18.17
N PRO A 395 -14.21 6.56 18.25
CA PRO A 395 -13.53 6.05 17.08
C PRO A 395 -14.41 5.20 16.16
N SER A 396 -15.24 4.30 16.71
CA SER A 396 -16.16 3.49 15.90
C SER A 396 -17.25 4.30 15.23
N GLU A 397 -17.79 5.32 15.90
CA GLU A 397 -18.76 6.24 15.32
C GLU A 397 -18.15 7.05 14.15
N TYR A 398 -16.89 7.49 14.24
CA TYR A 398 -16.21 8.11 13.07
C TYR A 398 -16.11 7.14 11.90
N VAL A 399 -15.77 5.88 12.16
CA VAL A 399 -15.69 4.85 11.11
C VAL A 399 -17.02 4.67 10.40
N MET A 400 -18.10 4.58 11.18
CA MET A 400 -19.45 4.36 10.65
C MET A 400 -20.14 5.65 10.21
N SER A 401 -19.52 6.83 10.39
CA SER A 401 -20.10 8.14 10.05
C SER A 401 -20.29 8.40 8.55
N GLY A 402 -19.77 7.49 7.72
CA GLY A 402 -19.76 7.65 6.27
C GLY A 402 -18.67 8.59 5.74
N ARG A 403 -17.65 8.88 6.57
CA ARG A 403 -16.46 9.68 6.22
C ARG A 403 -15.14 8.91 6.29
N TYR A 404 -15.16 7.68 6.80
CA TYR A 404 -14.04 6.76 6.74
C TYR A 404 -14.38 5.60 5.79
N PHE A 405 -13.35 5.13 5.09
CA PHE A 405 -13.46 4.04 4.14
C PHE A 405 -12.22 3.14 4.21
N GLN A 406 -12.41 1.88 3.82
CA GLN A 406 -11.38 0.86 3.88
C GLN A 406 -11.40 0.06 2.57
N SER A 407 -10.27 -0.01 1.86
CA SER A 407 -10.18 -0.96 0.75
C SER A 407 -10.18 -2.39 1.26
N ILE A 408 -10.74 -3.31 0.47
CA ILE A 408 -10.63 -4.74 0.72
C ILE A 408 -9.34 -5.31 0.16
N GLU A 409 -8.89 -6.40 0.75
CA GLU A 409 -7.96 -7.33 0.10
C GLU A 409 -8.75 -8.53 -0.41
N VAL A 410 -8.83 -8.70 -1.73
CA VAL A 410 -9.59 -9.81 -2.35
C VAL A 410 -9.19 -11.19 -1.81
N PRO A 411 -7.90 -11.48 -1.49
CA PRO A 411 -7.52 -12.74 -0.86
C PRO A 411 -8.14 -13.02 0.52
N GLU A 412 -8.61 -12.01 1.27
CA GLU A 412 -9.32 -12.23 2.55
C GLU A 412 -10.71 -12.86 2.34
N GLY A 413 -11.28 -12.72 1.15
CA GLY A 413 -12.45 -13.47 0.69
C GLY A 413 -13.81 -13.00 1.21
N ALA A 414 -14.86 -13.66 0.70
CA ALA A 414 -16.26 -13.31 0.96
C ALA A 414 -16.65 -13.37 2.45
N GLY A 415 -16.22 -14.43 3.15
CA GLY A 415 -16.58 -14.66 4.55
C GLY A 415 -16.09 -13.55 5.47
N MET A 416 -14.81 -13.18 5.34
CA MET A 416 -14.24 -12.05 6.10
C MET A 416 -14.91 -10.73 5.72
N THR A 417 -15.07 -10.47 4.42
CA THR A 417 -15.68 -9.23 3.92
C THR A 417 -17.12 -9.05 4.43
N ASN A 418 -17.93 -10.10 4.40
CA ASN A 418 -19.29 -10.07 4.93
C ASN A 418 -19.30 -9.88 6.45
N ALA A 419 -18.45 -10.59 7.20
CA ALA A 419 -18.37 -10.44 8.65
C ALA A 419 -17.98 -9.01 9.07
N VAL A 420 -17.03 -8.39 8.38
CA VAL A 420 -16.66 -6.99 8.62
C VAL A 420 -17.85 -6.08 8.31
N ALA A 421 -18.48 -6.23 7.14
CA ALA A 421 -19.63 -5.41 6.75
C ALA A 421 -20.85 -5.57 7.69
N ASP A 422 -21.07 -6.76 8.27
CA ASP A 422 -22.12 -6.99 9.27
C ASP A 422 -21.85 -6.22 10.57
N LEU A 423 -20.58 -5.99 10.92
CA LEU A 423 -20.16 -5.31 12.15
C LEU A 423 -20.02 -3.79 12.00
N VAL A 424 -19.61 -3.30 10.82
CA VAL A 424 -19.35 -1.86 10.57
C VAL A 424 -20.35 -1.21 9.61
N GLY A 425 -21.24 -2.00 9.02
CA GLY A 425 -22.18 -1.59 7.98
C GLY A 425 -21.59 -1.63 6.57
N ASP A 426 -22.48 -1.66 5.57
CA ASP A 426 -22.11 -1.78 4.16
C ASP A 426 -21.48 -0.49 3.57
N GLY A 427 -21.38 0.59 4.35
CA GLY A 427 -20.99 1.92 3.87
C GLY A 427 -19.51 2.24 3.96
N VAL A 428 -18.66 1.28 4.37
CA VAL A 428 -17.24 1.48 4.69
C VAL A 428 -16.29 0.81 3.70
N LEU A 429 -16.58 -0.43 3.31
CA LEU A 429 -15.67 -1.23 2.48
C LEU A 429 -15.73 -0.83 1.00
N MET A 430 -14.58 -0.80 0.33
CA MET A 430 -14.44 -0.48 -1.10
C MET A 430 -13.64 -1.55 -1.83
N TYR A 431 -14.01 -1.84 -3.07
CA TYR A 431 -13.25 -2.72 -3.96
C TYR A 431 -11.87 -2.14 -4.29
N ALA A 432 -10.86 -3.01 -4.31
CA ALA A 432 -9.49 -2.71 -4.66
C ALA A 432 -8.84 -3.94 -5.29
N SER A 433 -7.96 -3.72 -6.26
CA SER A 433 -7.21 -4.82 -6.91
C SER A 433 -5.70 -4.76 -6.73
N ASP A 434 -5.15 -3.64 -6.27
CA ASP A 434 -3.70 -3.37 -6.20
C ASP A 434 -3.00 -3.52 -7.57
N TYR A 435 -3.75 -3.35 -8.67
CA TYR A 435 -3.21 -3.47 -10.02
C TYR A 435 -2.14 -2.40 -10.27
N PRO A 436 -0.96 -2.70 -10.87
CA PRO A 436 -0.55 -3.98 -11.45
C PRO A 436 0.42 -4.79 -10.57
N HIS A 437 0.55 -4.48 -9.27
CA HIS A 437 1.50 -5.13 -8.35
C HIS A 437 1.34 -6.64 -8.35
N GLY A 438 2.40 -7.39 -8.02
CA GLY A 438 2.42 -8.86 -8.14
C GLY A 438 1.35 -9.57 -7.31
N GLU A 439 0.84 -8.92 -6.28
CA GLU A 439 -0.27 -9.33 -5.42
C GLU A 439 -1.63 -9.30 -6.14
N SER A 440 -1.77 -8.43 -7.16
CA SER A 440 -2.98 -8.31 -7.95
C SER A 440 -3.26 -9.58 -8.76
N HIS A 441 -4.52 -10.03 -8.69
CA HIS A 441 -5.05 -11.18 -9.41
C HIS A 441 -5.52 -10.87 -10.84
N PHE A 442 -5.11 -9.73 -11.41
CA PHE A 442 -5.45 -9.37 -12.79
C PHE A 442 -5.16 -10.52 -13.78
N PRO A 443 -6.06 -10.84 -14.73
CA PRO A 443 -7.32 -10.14 -15.03
C PRO A 443 -8.58 -10.72 -14.34
N GLU A 444 -8.42 -11.38 -13.20
CA GLU A 444 -9.46 -12.18 -12.55
C GLU A 444 -10.07 -11.51 -11.31
N THR A 445 -9.49 -10.41 -10.84
CA THR A 445 -9.79 -9.82 -9.54
C THR A 445 -11.25 -9.39 -9.41
N VAL A 446 -11.82 -8.74 -10.43
CA VAL A 446 -13.23 -8.33 -10.44
C VAL A 446 -14.12 -9.57 -10.51
N ARG A 447 -13.77 -10.57 -11.31
CA ARG A 447 -14.57 -11.80 -11.42
C ARG A 447 -14.63 -12.52 -10.07
N MET A 448 -13.51 -12.59 -9.35
CA MET A 448 -13.43 -13.18 -8.01
C MET A 448 -14.36 -12.45 -7.03
N ALA A 449 -14.29 -11.13 -6.95
CA ALA A 449 -15.12 -10.33 -6.05
C ALA A 449 -16.62 -10.40 -6.40
N LEU A 450 -16.97 -10.36 -7.70
CA LEU A 450 -18.37 -10.46 -8.14
C LEU A 450 -18.97 -11.85 -7.90
N ALA A 451 -18.16 -12.91 -7.82
CA ALA A 451 -18.60 -14.27 -7.53
C ALA A 451 -18.88 -14.52 -6.04
N TRP A 452 -18.59 -13.56 -5.15
CA TRP A 452 -18.85 -13.72 -3.72
C TRP A 452 -20.34 -13.76 -3.41
N GLU A 453 -20.71 -14.68 -2.51
CA GLU A 453 -22.03 -14.73 -1.90
C GLU A 453 -22.25 -13.47 -1.05
N MET A 454 -23.00 -12.53 -1.62
CA MET A 454 -23.20 -11.19 -1.10
C MET A 454 -24.54 -10.65 -1.62
N ASN A 455 -25.29 -9.96 -0.75
CA ASN A 455 -26.52 -9.30 -1.20
C ASN A 455 -26.18 -8.19 -2.22
N GLU A 456 -27.11 -7.92 -3.14
CA GLU A 456 -26.86 -6.99 -4.25
C GLU A 456 -26.57 -5.56 -3.77
N GLY A 457 -27.25 -5.09 -2.73
CA GLY A 457 -27.07 -3.74 -2.18
C GLY A 457 -25.67 -3.53 -1.61
N ARG A 458 -25.17 -4.50 -0.83
CA ARG A 458 -23.80 -4.51 -0.32
C ARG A 458 -22.79 -4.57 -1.46
N ARG A 459 -23.03 -5.43 -2.47
CA ARG A 459 -22.14 -5.53 -3.63
C ARG A 459 -22.06 -4.20 -4.38
N ARG A 460 -23.18 -3.51 -4.60
CA ARG A 460 -23.21 -2.19 -5.27
C ARG A 460 -22.39 -1.15 -4.50
N LYS A 461 -22.54 -1.10 -3.18
CA LYS A 461 -21.75 -0.19 -2.32
C LYS A 461 -20.27 -0.51 -2.34
N LEU A 462 -19.91 -1.79 -2.22
CA LEU A 462 -18.53 -2.26 -2.26
C LEU A 462 -17.85 -1.92 -3.59
N MET A 463 -18.51 -2.24 -4.71
CA MET A 463 -17.92 -2.11 -6.04
C MET A 463 -17.95 -0.67 -6.57
N TRP A 464 -18.83 0.21 -6.08
CA TRP A 464 -19.00 1.56 -6.64
C TRP A 464 -19.25 2.64 -5.58
N ASP A 465 -20.40 2.59 -4.90
CA ASP A 465 -20.95 3.76 -4.19
C ASP A 465 -20.01 4.29 -3.09
N ASN A 466 -19.30 3.39 -2.39
CA ASN A 466 -18.41 3.79 -1.30
C ASN A 466 -17.15 4.49 -1.83
N ALA A 467 -16.57 4.01 -2.93
CA ALA A 467 -15.41 4.66 -3.55
C ALA A 467 -15.79 6.03 -4.15
N VAL A 468 -16.97 6.14 -4.78
CA VAL A 468 -17.50 7.44 -5.24
C VAL A 468 -17.70 8.40 -4.06
N ARG A 469 -18.17 7.93 -2.91
CA ARG A 469 -18.32 8.76 -1.70
C ARG A 469 -16.97 9.18 -1.11
N LEU A 470 -15.95 8.30 -1.09
CA LEU A 470 -14.60 8.68 -0.66
C LEU A 470 -13.98 9.70 -1.63
N TYR A 471 -14.15 9.49 -2.94
CA TYR A 471 -13.58 10.33 -3.99
C TYR A 471 -14.63 11.22 -4.65
N ALA A 472 -15.55 11.83 -3.88
CA ALA A 472 -16.66 12.64 -4.39
C ALA A 472 -16.24 13.76 -5.35
N ARG A 473 -15.01 14.25 -5.21
CA ARG A 473 -14.39 15.24 -6.10
C ARG A 473 -14.25 14.76 -7.55
N ALA A 474 -14.26 13.44 -7.78
CA ALA A 474 -14.32 12.85 -9.10
C ALA A 474 -15.61 13.25 -9.87
N GLY A 475 -16.67 13.68 -9.16
CA GLY A 475 -17.92 14.10 -9.77
C GLY A 475 -18.63 12.96 -10.51
N LEU A 476 -18.51 11.75 -9.98
CA LEU A 476 -19.12 10.55 -10.55
C LEU A 476 -20.49 10.29 -9.91
N GLU A 477 -21.45 9.86 -10.72
CA GLU A 477 -22.81 9.48 -10.31
C GLU A 477 -23.01 7.95 -10.35
#